data_AF-A0AAV2RQ13-F1
#
_entry.id   AF-A0AAV2RQ13-F1
#
_cell.length_a   1.000
_cell.length_b   1.000
_cell.length_c   1.000
_cell.angle_alpha   90.00
_cell.angle_beta   90.00
_cell.angle_gamma   90.00
#
_symmetry.space_group_name_H-M   'P 1'
#
loop_
_entity.id
_entity.type
_entity.pdbx_description
1 polymer ?
#
loop_
_entity_poly.entity_id
_entity_poly.type
_entity_poly.pdbx_seq_one_letter_code
_entity_poly.pdbx_strand_id
1 'polypeptide(L)'
;SAIPSKPVDDAPQFLAPPPPSKPIVTPVLDMGDGDTIEMTPLYLEIKDRTFFHPITRKESKRILENVPDGTFLMRPSRRDSSIPLTLCLRYQGKTYNINVRERSDKTFALGMEKQNEAIFKSVDEIVDVHTVEYIKLESGKKVQLKTSPPKY
;
A
#
# COMPACT_ATOMS: atom_id res chain seq x y z
N SER A 1 40.49 27.99 -65.75
CA SER A 1 39.83 28.05 -64.43
C SER A 1 38.33 27.98 -64.61
N ALA A 2 37.70 26.90 -64.17
CA ALA A 2 36.24 26.81 -63.99
C ALA A 2 35.99 25.87 -62.81
N ILE A 3 35.38 26.41 -61.76
CA ILE A 3 35.04 25.74 -60.50
C ILE A 3 33.66 25.09 -60.68
N PRO A 4 33.44 23.80 -60.35
CA PRO A 4 32.09 23.28 -60.26
C PRO A 4 31.57 23.23 -58.81
N SER A 5 30.27 23.53 -58.72
CA SER A 5 29.27 23.08 -57.73
C SER A 5 29.46 23.42 -56.25
N LYS A 6 28.54 24.26 -55.75
CA LYS A 6 28.16 24.34 -54.32
C LYS A 6 26.82 23.60 -54.08
N PRO A 7 26.55 23.16 -52.85
CA PRO A 7 25.67 22.05 -52.53
C PRO A 7 24.21 22.44 -52.34
N VAL A 8 23.38 21.40 -52.43
CA VAL A 8 21.92 21.36 -52.29
C VAL A 8 21.50 21.83 -50.89
N ASP A 9 20.48 22.69 -50.83
CA ASP A 9 19.85 23.18 -49.60
C ASP A 9 19.34 22.04 -48.71
N ASP A 10 19.79 22.04 -47.46
CA ASP A 10 19.27 21.21 -46.38
C ASP A 10 18.08 21.95 -45.74
N ALA A 11 16.86 21.59 -46.13
CA ALA A 11 15.66 22.15 -45.53
C ALA A 11 15.40 21.50 -44.15
N PRO A 12 15.09 22.27 -43.09
CA PRO A 12 14.78 21.70 -41.79
C PRO A 12 13.45 20.93 -41.84
N GLN A 13 13.51 19.63 -41.54
CA GLN A 13 12.32 18.81 -41.35
C GLN A 13 11.58 19.29 -40.08
N PHE A 14 10.43 19.92 -40.25
CA PHE A 14 9.51 20.20 -39.15
C PHE A 14 8.96 18.87 -38.62
N LEU A 15 9.47 18.39 -37.49
CA LEU A 15 8.89 17.29 -36.74
C LEU A 15 7.47 17.68 -36.33
N ALA A 16 6.47 16.91 -36.78
CA ALA A 16 5.10 17.09 -36.35
C ALA A 16 5.02 16.97 -34.81
N PRO A 17 4.17 17.77 -34.13
CA PRO A 17 3.98 17.63 -32.69
C PRO A 17 3.50 16.21 -32.38
N PRO A 18 3.97 15.59 -31.28
CA PRO A 18 3.51 14.27 -30.89
C PRO A 18 1.98 14.29 -30.70
N PRO A 19 1.27 13.21 -31.08
CA PRO A 19 -0.17 13.13 -30.92
C PRO A 19 -0.55 13.34 -29.43
N PRO A 20 -1.73 13.91 -29.14
CA PRO A 20 -2.18 14.07 -27.76
C PRO A 20 -2.27 12.71 -27.08
N SER A 21 -1.48 12.53 -26.02
CA SER A 21 -1.52 11.33 -25.19
C SER A 21 -2.95 11.10 -24.68
N LYS A 22 -3.48 9.89 -24.89
CA LYS A 22 -4.78 9.49 -24.30
C LYS A 22 -4.74 9.74 -22.79
N PRO A 23 -5.84 10.20 -22.15
CA PRO A 23 -5.88 10.34 -20.71
C PRO A 23 -5.58 8.97 -20.07
N ILE A 24 -4.54 8.93 -19.24
CA ILE A 24 -4.18 7.75 -18.46
C ILE A 24 -5.28 7.60 -17.41
N VAL A 25 -6.21 6.67 -17.61
CA VAL A 25 -7.16 6.26 -16.57
C VAL A 25 -6.37 5.39 -15.60
N THR A 26 -5.92 5.95 -14.48
CA THR A 26 -5.28 5.14 -13.42
C THR A 26 -6.34 4.23 -12.81
N PRO A 27 -6.06 2.91 -12.69
CA PRO A 27 -6.96 2.02 -11.98
C PRO A 27 -7.11 2.49 -10.52
N VAL A 28 -8.34 2.48 -10.03
CA VAL A 28 -8.66 2.81 -8.63
C VAL A 28 -9.22 1.58 -7.92
N LEU A 29 -9.00 1.53 -6.62
CA LEU A 29 -9.53 0.54 -5.70
C LEU A 29 -10.71 1.17 -4.96
N ASP A 30 -11.88 0.54 -5.07
CA ASP A 30 -13.08 0.93 -4.32
C ASP A 30 -12.89 0.55 -2.84
N MET A 31 -12.94 1.55 -1.97
CA MET A 31 -12.76 1.44 -0.52
C MET A 31 -14.10 1.32 0.23
N GLY A 32 -15.22 1.28 -0.48
CA GLY A 32 -16.57 1.38 0.06
C GLY A 32 -16.96 2.82 0.40
N ASP A 33 -18.26 3.03 0.69
CA ASP A 33 -18.83 4.34 1.06
C ASP A 33 -18.59 5.47 0.02
N GLY A 34 -18.46 5.12 -1.26
CA GLY A 34 -18.19 6.08 -2.35
C GLY A 34 -16.75 6.57 -2.39
N ASP A 35 -15.85 5.85 -1.73
CA ASP A 35 -14.48 6.26 -1.50
C ASP A 35 -13.52 5.39 -2.32
N THR A 36 -12.47 5.98 -2.86
CA THR A 36 -11.54 5.28 -3.76
C THR A 36 -10.10 5.64 -3.43
N ILE A 37 -9.17 4.75 -3.78
CA ILE A 37 -7.74 5.03 -3.72
C ILE A 37 -7.04 4.57 -5.00
N GLU A 38 -5.99 5.25 -5.41
CA GLU A 38 -5.17 4.83 -6.55
C GLU A 38 -4.64 3.41 -6.34
N MET A 39 -4.73 2.59 -7.39
CA MET A 39 -4.18 1.24 -7.39
C MET A 39 -2.66 1.30 -7.57
N THR A 40 -1.93 1.17 -6.46
CA THR A 40 -0.46 1.12 -6.46
C THR A 40 0.07 -0.27 -6.81
N PRO A 41 1.36 -0.41 -7.19
CA PRO A 41 1.99 -1.73 -7.37
C PRO A 41 1.87 -2.62 -6.13
N LEU A 42 2.01 -2.04 -4.94
CA LEU A 42 1.83 -2.75 -3.68
C LEU A 42 0.41 -3.31 -3.54
N TYR A 43 -0.62 -2.52 -3.87
CA TYR A 43 -2.01 -3.00 -3.81
C TYR A 43 -2.29 -4.08 -4.84
N LEU A 44 -1.70 -4.01 -6.04
CA LEU A 44 -1.79 -5.08 -7.03
C LEU A 44 -1.18 -6.40 -6.53
N GLU A 45 -0.07 -6.33 -5.80
CA GLU A 45 0.61 -7.49 -5.23
C GLU A 45 -0.25 -8.18 -4.17
N ILE A 46 -0.89 -7.41 -3.29
CA ILE A 46 -1.59 -7.96 -2.13
C ILE A 46 -3.12 -8.06 -2.28
N LYS A 47 -3.70 -7.57 -3.39
CA LYS A 47 -5.17 -7.53 -3.58
C LYS A 47 -5.87 -8.87 -3.36
N ASP A 48 -5.20 -9.96 -3.68
CA ASP A 48 -5.75 -11.32 -3.61
C ASP A 48 -5.52 -11.97 -2.24
N ARG A 49 -4.65 -11.40 -1.39
CA ARG A 49 -4.37 -11.90 -0.03
C ARG A 49 -5.59 -11.82 0.86
N THR A 50 -5.95 -12.89 1.56
CA THR A 50 -7.15 -12.97 2.42
C THR A 50 -7.19 -11.87 3.48
N PHE A 51 -6.02 -11.42 3.94
CA PHE A 51 -5.89 -10.37 4.94
C PHE A 51 -5.99 -8.94 4.39
N PHE A 52 -5.97 -8.71 3.08
CA PHE A 52 -6.06 -7.37 2.52
C PHE A 52 -7.51 -7.03 2.16
N HIS A 53 -8.02 -5.96 2.75
CA HIS A 53 -9.39 -5.49 2.61
C HIS A 53 -9.36 -4.02 2.14
N PRO A 54 -9.84 -3.71 0.92
CA PRO A 54 -9.95 -2.35 0.44
C PRO A 54 -11.14 -1.65 1.10
N ILE A 55 -10.97 -1.25 2.36
CA ILE A 55 -12.05 -0.69 3.17
C ILE A 55 -11.61 0.51 3.98
N THR A 56 -12.56 1.37 4.32
CA THR A 56 -12.31 2.51 5.21
C THR A 56 -11.97 2.08 6.64
N ARG A 57 -11.42 3.02 7.43
CA ARG A 57 -11.19 2.82 8.87
C ARG A 57 -12.48 2.54 9.65
N LYS A 58 -13.59 3.11 9.20
CA LYS A 58 -14.91 2.94 9.84
C LYS A 58 -15.38 1.51 9.63
N GLU A 59 -15.34 1.02 8.40
CA GLU A 59 -15.73 -0.35 8.07
C GLU A 59 -14.79 -1.36 8.74
N SER A 60 -13.48 -1.12 8.78
CA SER A 60 -12.58 -2.04 9.50
C SER A 60 -12.89 -2.15 10.99
N LYS A 61 -13.30 -1.05 11.64
CA LYS A 61 -13.74 -1.08 13.04
C LYS A 61 -15.00 -1.91 13.21
N ARG A 62 -15.97 -1.76 12.30
CA ARG A 62 -17.23 -2.51 12.31
C ARG A 62 -17.01 -4.02 12.09
N ILE A 63 -16.19 -4.39 11.12
CA ILE A 63 -15.87 -5.78 10.81
C ILE A 63 -15.13 -6.45 11.97
N LEU A 64 -14.24 -5.72 12.64
CA LEU A 64 -13.49 -6.21 13.80
C LEU A 64 -14.25 -6.02 15.12
N GLU A 65 -15.51 -5.60 15.08
CA GLU A 65 -16.34 -5.49 16.27
C GLU A 65 -16.83 -6.88 16.68
N ASN A 66 -16.72 -7.22 17.97
CA ASN A 66 -17.19 -8.49 18.53
C ASN A 66 -16.60 -9.77 17.92
N VAL A 67 -15.49 -9.68 17.19
CA VAL A 67 -14.71 -10.85 16.75
C VAL A 67 -13.65 -11.25 17.79
N PRO A 68 -13.13 -12.48 17.75
CA PRO A 68 -12.10 -12.94 18.68
C PRO A 68 -10.80 -12.13 18.62
N ASP A 69 -10.09 -12.09 19.76
CA ASP A 69 -8.77 -11.47 19.87
C ASP A 69 -7.74 -12.14 18.94
N GLY A 70 -6.94 -11.31 18.26
CA GLY A 70 -6.00 -11.75 17.24
C GLY A 70 -6.58 -11.75 15.82
N THR A 71 -7.87 -11.42 15.65
CA THR A 71 -8.45 -11.21 14.32
C THR A 71 -7.92 -9.91 13.73
N PHE A 72 -7.47 -9.94 12.47
CA PHE A 72 -6.79 -8.82 11.83
C PHE A 72 -7.11 -8.68 10.35
N LEU A 73 -6.88 -7.47 9.82
CA LEU A 73 -6.86 -7.18 8.39
C LEU A 73 -5.90 -6.03 8.09
N MET A 74 -5.40 -5.97 6.86
CA MET A 74 -4.68 -4.84 6.28
C MET A 74 -5.65 -4.04 5.43
N ARG A 75 -5.63 -2.72 5.56
CA ARG A 75 -6.37 -1.82 4.66
C ARG A 75 -5.45 -0.73 4.11
N PRO A 76 -5.79 -0.14 2.96
CA PRO A 76 -5.12 1.07 2.49
C PRO A 76 -5.20 2.21 3.52
N SER A 77 -4.13 3.00 3.55
CA SER A 77 -4.00 4.19 4.38
C SER A 77 -4.01 5.45 3.51
N ARG A 78 -4.57 6.54 4.04
CA ARG A 78 -4.59 7.87 3.40
C ARG A 78 -3.73 8.90 4.13
N ARG A 79 -2.93 8.44 5.10
CA ARG A 79 -2.23 9.37 5.98
C ARG A 79 -1.08 10.05 5.26
N ASP A 80 -0.24 9.25 4.61
CA ASP A 80 0.97 9.68 3.93
C ASP A 80 1.40 8.56 2.97
N SER A 81 2.09 8.89 1.87
CA SER A 81 2.59 7.91 0.91
C SER A 81 3.62 6.94 1.52
N SER A 82 4.37 7.38 2.53
CA SER A 82 5.27 6.53 3.33
C SER A 82 4.54 5.57 4.27
N ILE A 83 3.21 5.68 4.38
CA ILE A 83 2.36 4.82 5.20
C ILE A 83 1.25 4.25 4.32
N PRO A 84 1.57 3.33 3.40
CA PRO A 84 0.61 2.83 2.42
C PRO A 84 -0.50 1.99 3.05
N LEU A 85 -0.23 1.34 4.19
CA LEU A 85 -1.16 0.39 4.79
C LEU A 85 -1.39 0.67 6.28
N THR A 86 -2.53 0.19 6.79
CA THR A 86 -2.80 0.09 8.22
C THR A 86 -3.19 -1.34 8.58
N LEU A 87 -2.46 -1.93 9.51
CA LEU A 87 -2.83 -3.17 10.18
C LEU A 87 -3.89 -2.87 11.24
N CYS A 88 -5.10 -3.37 11.01
CA CYS A 88 -6.22 -3.29 11.94
C CYS A 88 -6.31 -4.60 12.72
N LEU A 89 -6.20 -4.55 14.04
CA LEU A 89 -6.12 -5.72 14.92
C LEU A 89 -7.13 -5.64 16.06
N ARG A 90 -7.96 -6.67 16.23
CA ARG A 90 -8.86 -6.83 17.37
C ARG A 90 -8.11 -7.40 18.56
N TYR A 91 -8.19 -6.73 19.70
CA TYR A 91 -7.65 -7.22 20.97
C TYR A 91 -8.35 -6.59 22.17
N GLN A 92 -8.78 -7.40 23.14
CA GLN A 92 -9.40 -7.01 24.40
C GLN A 92 -10.49 -5.95 24.26
N GLY A 93 -11.45 -6.20 23.36
CA GLY A 93 -12.59 -5.30 23.16
C GLY A 93 -12.29 -4.05 22.33
N LYS A 94 -11.06 -3.88 21.84
CA LYS A 94 -10.62 -2.69 21.08
C LYS A 94 -10.03 -3.07 19.73
N THR A 95 -10.17 -2.16 18.78
CA THR A 95 -9.52 -2.26 17.46
C THR A 95 -8.30 -1.34 17.43
N TYR A 96 -7.11 -1.93 17.37
CA TYR A 96 -5.84 -1.24 17.23
C TYR A 96 -5.56 -0.97 15.75
N ASN A 97 -5.09 0.23 15.43
CA ASN A 97 -4.69 0.62 14.08
C ASN A 97 -3.18 0.88 14.11
N ILE A 98 -2.40 0.00 13.52
CA ILE A 98 -0.95 0.06 13.50
C ILE A 98 -0.52 0.46 12.09
N ASN A 99 0.27 1.52 11.98
CA ASN A 99 0.82 1.97 10.70
C ASN A 99 1.73 0.87 10.13
N VAL A 100 1.60 0.58 8.85
CA VAL A 100 2.57 -0.19 8.09
C VAL A 100 3.28 0.80 7.19
N ARG A 101 4.52 1.14 7.55
CA ARG A 101 5.31 2.15 6.87
C ARG A 101 6.20 1.49 5.82
N GLU A 102 6.33 2.12 4.67
CA GLU A 102 7.37 1.81 3.68
C GLU A 102 8.59 2.69 3.98
N ARG A 103 9.77 2.07 4.05
CA ARG A 103 11.05 2.71 4.33
C ARG A 103 11.74 3.10 3.02
N SER A 104 12.76 3.95 3.12
CA SER A 104 13.56 4.38 1.96
C SER A 104 14.31 3.23 1.27
N ASP A 105 14.63 2.17 2.02
CA ASP A 105 15.26 0.93 1.55
C ASP A 105 14.26 -0.08 0.95
N LYS A 106 13.00 0.32 0.71
CA LYS A 106 11.92 -0.51 0.14
C LYS A 106 11.51 -1.71 1.01
N THR A 107 11.81 -1.63 2.30
CA THR A 107 11.29 -2.56 3.32
C THR A 107 10.15 -1.93 4.12
N PHE A 108 9.51 -2.71 4.98
CA PHE A 108 8.39 -2.30 5.81
C PHE A 108 8.72 -2.35 7.29
N ALA A 109 8.04 -1.50 8.07
CA ALA A 109 8.10 -1.49 9.52
C ALA A 109 6.74 -1.13 10.15
N LEU A 110 6.51 -1.57 11.39
CA LEU A 110 5.25 -1.36 12.10
C LEU A 110 5.29 -0.20 13.10
N GLY A 111 4.25 0.63 13.08
CA GLY A 111 4.05 1.74 14.01
C GLY A 111 4.90 2.96 13.69
N MET A 112 5.35 3.67 14.72
CA MET A 112 6.33 4.77 14.58
C MET A 112 7.75 4.23 14.46
N GLU A 113 8.62 4.99 13.80
CA GLU A 113 10.05 4.68 13.68
C GLU A 113 10.72 4.54 15.05
N LYS A 114 11.52 3.50 15.22
CA LYS A 114 12.24 3.18 16.45
C LYS A 114 13.64 2.66 16.13
N GLN A 115 14.57 2.90 17.06
CA GLN A 115 15.87 2.22 17.03
C GLN A 115 15.66 0.71 17.14
N ASN A 116 16.35 -0.05 16.30
CA ASN A 116 16.27 -1.51 16.22
C ASN A 116 14.85 -2.04 16.01
N GLU A 117 14.05 -1.33 15.20
CA GLU A 117 12.74 -1.83 14.78
C GLU A 117 12.87 -3.08 13.91
N ALA A 118 11.84 -3.95 13.97
CA ALA A 118 11.74 -5.06 13.05
C ALA A 118 11.52 -4.54 11.62
N ILE A 119 12.25 -5.14 10.68
CA ILE A 119 12.22 -4.80 9.26
C ILE A 119 11.70 -6.02 8.50
N PHE A 120 10.77 -5.78 7.58
CA PHE A 120 10.12 -6.82 6.77
C PHE A 120 10.29 -6.50 5.29
N LYS A 121 10.64 -7.48 4.48
CA LYS A 121 10.83 -7.35 3.02
C LYS A 121 9.50 -7.29 2.28
N SER A 122 8.42 -7.83 2.84
CA SER A 122 7.09 -7.80 2.24
C SER A 122 6.00 -7.69 3.31
N VAL A 123 4.78 -7.38 2.86
CA VAL A 123 3.59 -7.38 3.73
C VAL A 123 3.24 -8.80 4.19
N ASP A 124 3.47 -9.81 3.34
CA ASP A 124 3.29 -11.21 3.71
C ASP A 124 4.22 -11.61 4.87
N GLU A 125 5.49 -11.15 4.85
CA GLU A 125 6.44 -11.44 5.94
C GLU A 125 5.99 -10.84 7.28
N ILE A 126 5.37 -9.65 7.28
CA ILE A 126 4.76 -9.08 8.49
C ILE A 126 3.72 -10.05 9.06
N VAL A 127 2.87 -10.60 8.20
CA VAL A 127 1.80 -11.52 8.61
C VAL A 127 2.40 -12.82 9.12
N ASP A 128 3.29 -13.44 8.36
CA ASP A 128 3.93 -14.71 8.70
C ASP A 128 4.66 -14.64 10.03
N VAL A 129 5.53 -13.64 10.21
CA VAL A 129 6.27 -13.44 11.45
C VAL A 129 5.32 -13.27 12.63
N HIS A 130 4.29 -12.42 12.51
CA HIS A 130 3.39 -12.12 13.62
C HIS A 130 2.26 -13.13 13.84
N THR A 131 2.18 -14.18 13.02
CA THR A 131 1.40 -15.39 13.39
C THR A 131 2.11 -16.21 14.46
N VAL A 132 3.44 -16.14 14.51
CA VAL A 132 4.29 -16.87 15.47
C VAL A 132 4.80 -15.95 16.58
N GLU A 133 5.12 -14.71 16.27
CA GLU A 133 5.70 -13.74 17.20
C GLU A 133 4.69 -12.68 17.65
N TYR A 134 4.85 -12.21 18.88
CA TYR A 134 3.96 -11.20 19.45
C TYR A 134 4.24 -9.80 18.91
N ILE A 135 3.17 -9.11 18.53
CA ILE A 135 3.15 -7.65 18.39
C ILE A 135 3.04 -7.03 19.78
N LYS A 136 3.97 -6.13 20.12
CA LYS A 136 3.90 -5.31 21.34
C LYS A 136 3.12 -4.03 21.06
N LEU A 137 1.95 -3.90 21.68
CA LEU A 137 1.11 -2.71 21.60
C LEU A 137 1.67 -1.59 22.50
N GLU A 138 1.29 -0.34 22.24
CA GLU A 138 1.72 0.82 23.05
C GLU A 138 1.35 0.69 24.53
N SER A 139 0.24 0.01 24.82
CA SER A 139 -0.17 -0.35 26.19
C SER A 139 0.75 -1.34 26.91
N GLY A 140 1.81 -1.84 26.28
CA GLY A 140 2.70 -2.88 26.79
C GLY A 140 2.19 -4.32 26.59
N LYS A 141 0.92 -4.48 26.22
CA LYS A 141 0.30 -5.78 25.96
C LYS A 141 0.84 -6.43 24.68
N LYS A 142 0.73 -7.75 24.61
CA LYS A 142 1.25 -8.58 23.52
C LYS A 142 0.13 -9.38 22.87
N VAL A 143 0.13 -9.44 21.54
CA VAL A 143 -0.90 -10.13 20.75
C VAL A 143 -0.28 -10.68 19.46
N GLN A 144 -0.71 -11.87 19.06
CA GLN A 144 -0.37 -12.48 17.76
C GLN A 144 -1.51 -12.28 16.77
N LEU A 145 -1.16 -12.28 15.49
CA LEU A 145 -2.11 -12.37 14.38
C LEU A 145 -2.59 -13.81 14.27
N LYS A 146 -3.89 -14.04 14.32
CA LYS A 146 -4.46 -15.41 14.34
C LYS A 146 -5.27 -15.73 13.11
N THR A 147 -6.15 -14.83 12.72
CA THR A 147 -7.10 -15.07 11.64
C THR A 147 -7.50 -13.76 10.98
N SER A 148 -7.92 -13.84 9.72
CA SER A 148 -8.48 -12.72 8.99
C SER A 148 -9.94 -12.97 8.68
N PRO A 149 -10.83 -11.96 8.77
CA PRO A 149 -12.22 -12.15 8.39
C PRO A 149 -12.35 -12.45 6.89
N PRO A 150 -13.44 -13.11 6.47
CA PRO A 150 -13.75 -13.30 5.06
C PRO A 150 -13.77 -11.98 4.29
N LYS A 151 -13.31 -12.00 3.05
CA LYS A 151 -13.48 -10.87 2.12
C LYS A 151 -14.97 -10.73 1.77
N TYR A 152 -15.41 -9.48 1.65
CA TYR A 152 -16.75 -9.12 1.17
C TYR A 152 -16.79 -9.09 -0.36
#